data_AF-A0A0K0ENC4-F1
#
_entry.id   AF-A0A0K0ENC4-F1
#
_cell.length_a   1.000
_cell.length_b   1.000
_cell.length_c   1.000
_cell.angle_alpha   90.00
_cell.angle_beta   90.00
_cell.angle_gamma   90.00
#
_symmetry.space_group_name_H-M   'P 1'
#
loop_
_entity.id
_entity.type
_entity.pdbx_description
1 polymer ?
#
loop_
_entity_poly.entity_id
_entity_poly.type
_entity_poly.pdbx_seq_one_letter_code
_entity_poly.pdbx_strand_id
1 'polypeptide(L)'
;MDKKIINHCNKNDNNCMESANLQDIRINQESTLNCKAAAALLTLIQFITSTIQVLDISLNLIFKIHLFIHYEILISMFTLWTLSMIWLIFTVLMFAGIIFNNDILILSFILFNIIFTFISFGLLILLIVEKSYIYSIFYLLFIFIVVLLTINYSWSFFNKLCNENII
;
A
#
# COMPACT_ATOMS: atom_id res chain seq x y z
N MET A 1 38.65 45.11 52.45
CA MET A 1 37.93 45.74 51.33
C MET A 1 37.84 44.72 50.22
N ASP A 2 36.61 44.38 49.88
CA ASP A 2 36.18 43.05 49.45
C ASP A 2 36.43 42.70 47.98
N LYS A 3 36.78 41.43 47.75
CA LYS A 3 36.62 40.72 46.48
C LYS A 3 35.12 40.62 46.16
N LYS A 4 34.72 40.98 44.94
CA LYS A 4 33.39 40.67 44.42
C LYS A 4 33.52 39.53 43.40
N ILE A 5 33.00 38.36 43.76
CA ILE A 5 32.80 37.19 42.89
C ILE A 5 31.27 36.97 42.73
N ILE A 6 30.86 36.43 41.56
CA ILE A 6 29.60 35.74 41.18
C ILE A 6 28.31 36.61 41.06
N ASN A 7 27.37 36.49 40.09
CA ASN A 7 26.81 35.43 39.22
C ASN A 7 26.34 36.06 37.89
N HIS A 8 26.59 35.54 36.68
CA HIS A 8 26.04 34.36 36.00
C HIS A 8 24.51 34.21 36.04
N CYS A 9 23.83 34.57 34.94
CA CYS A 9 22.77 33.75 34.35
C CYS A 9 22.49 34.18 32.90
N ASN A 10 22.90 33.31 31.98
CA ASN A 10 22.68 33.44 30.55
C ASN A 10 21.20 33.12 30.29
N LYS A 11 20.45 34.08 29.76
CA LYS A 11 19.01 33.99 29.53
C LYS A 11 18.78 33.96 28.02
N ASN A 12 19.07 32.84 27.36
CA ASN A 12 18.77 32.70 25.92
C ASN A 12 18.54 31.27 25.38
N ASP A 13 18.59 30.22 26.21
CA ASP A 13 18.56 28.84 25.69
C ASP A 13 17.15 28.26 25.47
N ASN A 14 16.09 28.90 25.98
CA ASN A 14 14.73 28.35 25.88
C ASN A 14 14.02 28.69 24.55
N ASN A 15 14.39 29.78 23.86
CA ASN A 15 13.67 30.22 22.65
C ASN A 15 14.15 29.49 21.37
N CYS A 16 15.38 28.98 21.34
CA CYS A 16 15.87 28.16 20.23
C CYS A 16 15.32 26.73 20.24
N MET A 17 15.00 26.20 21.42
CA MET A 17 14.54 24.81 21.57
C MET A 17 13.04 24.67 21.26
N GLU A 18 12.25 25.71 21.54
CA GLU A 18 10.82 25.74 21.22
C GLU A 18 10.55 25.97 19.71
N SER A 19 11.39 26.78 19.05
CA SER A 19 11.32 27.00 17.60
C SER A 19 11.82 25.82 16.77
N ALA A 20 12.85 25.09 17.24
CA ALA A 20 13.29 23.84 16.63
C ALA A 20 12.20 22.75 16.68
N ASN A 21 11.56 22.57 17.86
CA ASN A 21 10.44 21.63 18.01
C ASN A 21 9.25 21.99 17.11
N LEU A 22 8.91 23.27 16.93
CA LEU A 22 7.81 23.70 16.06
C LEU A 22 8.10 23.48 14.57
N GLN A 23 9.35 23.65 14.13
CA GLN A 23 9.76 23.34 12.76
C GLN A 23 9.77 21.83 12.51
N ASP A 24 10.29 21.03 13.45
CA ASP A 24 10.28 19.57 13.35
C ASP A 24 8.87 18.99 13.36
N ILE A 25 7.95 19.54 14.17
CA ILE A 25 6.52 19.16 14.15
C ILE A 25 5.88 19.47 12.79
N ARG A 26 6.14 20.66 12.22
CA ARG A 26 5.57 21.05 10.93
C ARG A 26 6.13 20.18 9.78
N ILE A 27 7.43 19.89 9.78
CA ILE A 27 8.08 19.03 8.79
C ILE A 27 7.55 17.60 8.90
N ASN A 28 7.40 17.06 10.12
CA ASN A 28 6.86 15.72 10.32
C ASN A 28 5.41 15.63 9.87
N GLN A 29 4.57 16.61 10.19
CA GLN A 29 3.17 16.67 9.79
C GLN A 29 2.99 16.77 8.26
N GLU A 30 3.82 17.56 7.58
CA GLU A 30 3.83 17.66 6.12
C GLU A 30 4.30 16.33 5.47
N SER A 31 5.28 15.66 6.09
CA SER A 31 5.75 14.36 5.63
C SER A 31 4.69 13.25 5.79
N THR A 32 3.90 13.26 6.87
CA THR A 32 2.82 12.27 7.09
C THR A 32 1.71 12.48 6.07
N LEU A 33 1.36 13.74 5.78
CA LEU A 33 0.34 14.09 4.80
C LEU A 33 0.73 13.66 3.38
N ASN A 34 2.00 13.82 3.02
CA ASN A 34 2.54 13.37 1.73
C ASN A 34 2.52 11.83 1.60
N CYS A 35 2.89 11.09 2.65
CA CYS A 35 2.83 9.63 2.66
C CYS A 35 1.38 9.11 2.58
N LYS A 36 0.46 9.74 3.30
CA LYS A 36 -0.97 9.40 3.25
C LYS A 36 -1.55 9.62 1.84
N ALA A 37 -1.22 10.75 1.21
CA ALA A 37 -1.67 11.06 -0.14
C ALA A 37 -1.10 10.06 -1.18
N ALA A 38 0.19 9.73 -1.08
CA ALA A 38 0.82 8.75 -1.96
C ALA A 38 0.23 7.33 -1.78
N ALA A 39 0.02 6.90 -0.54
CA ALA A 39 -0.61 5.61 -0.23
C ALA A 39 -2.06 5.57 -0.76
N ALA A 40 -2.83 6.65 -0.61
CA ALA A 40 -4.19 6.74 -1.14
C ALA A 40 -4.22 6.70 -2.67
N LEU A 41 -3.31 7.41 -3.35
CA LEU A 41 -3.20 7.39 -4.81
C LEU A 41 -2.87 5.99 -5.34
N LEU A 42 -1.88 5.32 -4.72
CA LEU A 42 -1.50 3.96 -5.11
C LEU A 42 -2.63 2.95 -4.83
N THR A 43 -3.32 3.09 -3.70
CA THR A 43 -4.51 2.28 -3.38
C THR A 43 -5.62 2.50 -4.41
N LEU A 44 -5.81 3.73 -4.90
CA LEU A 44 -6.75 4.03 -5.98
C LEU A 44 -6.37 3.37 -7.30
N ILE A 45 -5.09 3.43 -7.69
CA ILE A 45 -4.60 2.72 -8.88
C ILE A 45 -4.81 1.21 -8.73
N GLN A 46 -4.55 0.66 -7.55
CA GLN A 46 -4.77 -0.75 -7.24
C GLN A 46 -6.26 -1.13 -7.28
N PHE A 47 -7.15 -0.26 -6.81
CA PHE A 47 -8.60 -0.43 -6.89
C PHE A 47 -9.09 -0.44 -8.34
N ILE A 48 -8.63 0.51 -9.16
CA ILE A 48 -9.00 0.55 -10.59
C ILE A 48 -8.49 -0.72 -11.30
N THR A 49 -7.26 -1.13 -11.03
CA THR A 49 -6.64 -2.30 -11.65
C THR A 49 -7.37 -3.58 -11.28
N SER A 50 -7.66 -3.79 -10.00
CA SER A 50 -8.42 -4.96 -9.52
C SER A 50 -9.84 -4.98 -10.07
N THR A 51 -10.51 -3.83 -10.17
CA THR A 51 -11.86 -3.73 -10.76
C THR A 51 -11.84 -4.12 -12.24
N ILE A 52 -10.88 -3.62 -13.02
CA ILE A 52 -10.72 -4.00 -14.44
C ILE A 52 -10.48 -5.50 -14.56
N GLN A 53 -9.62 -6.08 -13.71
CA GLN A 53 -9.33 -7.51 -13.74
C GLN A 53 -10.57 -8.35 -13.41
N VAL A 54 -11.33 -7.98 -12.37
CA VAL A 54 -12.59 -8.64 -12.01
C VAL A 54 -13.59 -8.58 -13.17
N LEU A 55 -13.74 -7.42 -13.82
CA LEU A 55 -14.63 -7.25 -14.96
C LEU A 55 -14.21 -8.13 -16.14
N ASP A 56 -12.94 -8.14 -16.51
CA ASP A 56 -12.42 -8.94 -17.63
C ASP A 56 -12.61 -10.45 -17.39
N ILE A 57 -12.31 -10.93 -16.18
CA ILE A 57 -12.52 -12.34 -15.83
C ILE A 57 -14.03 -12.68 -15.81
N SER A 58 -14.87 -11.78 -15.26
CA SER A 58 -16.32 -11.99 -15.22
C SER A 58 -16.93 -12.06 -16.61
N LEU A 59 -16.52 -11.17 -17.52
CA LEU A 59 -16.95 -11.20 -18.92
C LEU A 59 -16.50 -12.48 -19.63
N ASN A 60 -15.26 -12.90 -19.41
CA ASN A 60 -14.76 -14.18 -19.96
C ASN A 60 -15.56 -15.38 -19.42
N LEU A 61 -15.87 -15.41 -18.12
CA LEU A 61 -16.70 -16.46 -17.51
C LEU A 61 -18.10 -16.51 -18.12
N ILE A 62 -18.76 -15.37 -18.31
CA ILE A 62 -20.11 -15.29 -18.88
C ILE A 62 -20.13 -15.69 -20.36
N PHE A 63 -19.26 -15.11 -21.18
CA PHE A 63 -19.30 -15.32 -22.64
C PHE A 63 -18.78 -16.70 -23.06
N LYS A 64 -17.86 -17.28 -22.30
CA LYS A 64 -17.23 -18.57 -22.64
C LYS A 64 -17.76 -19.72 -21.78
N ILE A 65 -18.87 -19.52 -21.05
CA ILE A 65 -19.45 -20.56 -20.18
C ILE A 65 -19.74 -21.87 -20.94
N HIS A 66 -20.21 -21.75 -22.19
CA HIS A 66 -20.51 -22.88 -23.08
C HIS A 66 -19.25 -23.55 -23.68
N LEU A 67 -18.11 -22.87 -23.65
CA LEU A 67 -16.83 -23.33 -24.21
C LEU A 67 -16.00 -24.09 -23.17
N PHE A 68 -16.36 -24.02 -21.87
CA PHE A 68 -15.75 -24.82 -20.81
C PHE A 68 -16.31 -26.25 -20.80
N ILE A 69 -16.06 -26.99 -21.88
CA ILE A 69 -16.33 -28.43 -21.96
C ILE A 69 -15.36 -29.21 -21.03
N HIS A 70 -14.23 -28.58 -20.65
CA HIS A 70 -13.29 -29.10 -19.67
C HIS A 70 -13.34 -28.27 -18.38
N TYR A 71 -13.78 -28.93 -17.30
CA TYR A 71 -13.93 -28.35 -15.97
C TYR A 71 -12.66 -27.70 -15.41
N GLU A 72 -11.48 -28.15 -15.84
CA GLU A 72 -10.18 -27.64 -15.39
C GLU A 72 -10.00 -26.14 -15.68
N ILE A 73 -10.40 -25.70 -16.87
CA ILE A 73 -10.25 -24.29 -17.28
C ILE A 73 -11.26 -23.42 -16.52
N LEU A 74 -12.47 -23.93 -16.28
CA LEU A 74 -13.49 -23.24 -15.50
C LEU A 74 -13.03 -23.03 -14.05
N ILE A 75 -12.47 -24.07 -13.42
CA ILE A 75 -11.95 -24.00 -12.04
C ILE A 75 -10.80 -22.99 -11.95
N SER A 76 -9.88 -22.99 -12.92
CA SER A 76 -8.77 -22.03 -12.96
C SER A 76 -9.26 -20.58 -13.08
N MET A 77 -10.18 -20.29 -14.01
CA MET A 77 -10.76 -18.96 -14.16
C MET A 77 -11.56 -18.53 -12.92
N PHE A 78 -12.31 -19.44 -12.31
CA PHE A 78 -13.05 -19.15 -11.08
C PHE A 78 -12.11 -18.89 -9.88
N THR A 79 -10.98 -19.59 -9.82
CA THR A 79 -9.95 -19.37 -8.80
C THR A 79 -9.31 -17.99 -8.97
N LEU A 80 -8.95 -17.61 -10.20
CA LEU A 80 -8.45 -16.27 -10.51
C LEU A 80 -9.48 -15.18 -10.17
N TRP A 81 -10.74 -15.40 -10.53
CA TRP A 81 -11.84 -14.49 -10.19
C TRP A 81 -11.96 -14.28 -8.68
N THR A 82 -11.93 -15.37 -7.91
CA THR A 82 -12.02 -15.33 -6.44
C THR A 82 -10.84 -14.58 -5.85
N LEU A 83 -9.63 -14.83 -6.34
CA LEU A 83 -8.43 -14.13 -5.90
C LEU A 83 -8.51 -12.62 -6.20
N SER A 84 -9.00 -12.23 -7.39
CA SER A 84 -9.21 -10.82 -7.75
C SER A 84 -10.30 -10.14 -6.90
N MET A 85 -11.36 -10.86 -6.54
CA MET A 85 -12.38 -10.34 -5.61
C MET A 85 -11.82 -10.12 -4.21
N ILE A 86 -11.03 -11.06 -3.70
CA ILE A 86 -10.33 -10.91 -2.40
C ILE A 86 -9.42 -9.68 -2.46
N TRP A 87 -8.65 -9.52 -3.54
CA TRP A 87 -7.78 -8.36 -3.74
C TRP A 87 -8.56 -7.05 -3.68
N LEU A 88 -9.70 -6.97 -4.37
CA LEU A 88 -10.59 -5.82 -4.35
C LEU A 88 -11.11 -5.51 -2.93
N ILE A 89 -11.55 -6.52 -2.17
CA ILE A 89 -12.00 -6.34 -0.78
C ILE A 89 -10.88 -5.72 0.08
N PHE A 90 -9.66 -6.23 -0.02
CA PHE A 90 -8.52 -5.68 0.72
C PHE A 90 -8.19 -4.24 0.31
N THR A 91 -8.33 -3.86 -0.96
CA THR A 91 -8.18 -2.45 -1.36
C THR A 91 -9.24 -1.54 -0.74
N VAL A 92 -10.48 -2.01 -0.58
CA VAL A 92 -11.55 -1.27 0.14
C VAL A 92 -11.24 -1.15 1.63
N LEU A 93 -10.71 -2.21 2.25
CA LEU A 93 -10.24 -2.17 3.64
C LEU A 93 -9.12 -1.15 3.84
N MET A 94 -8.21 -1.00 2.87
CA MET A 94 -7.18 0.04 2.93
C MET A 94 -7.78 1.45 2.89
N PHE A 95 -8.77 1.71 2.05
CA PHE A 95 -9.47 3.01 2.06
C PHE A 95 -10.10 3.29 3.42
N ALA A 96 -10.77 2.30 4.03
CA ALA A 96 -11.29 2.44 5.38
C ALA A 96 -10.16 2.72 6.39
N GLY A 97 -9.03 2.00 6.30
CA GLY A 97 -7.84 2.24 7.11
C GLY A 97 -7.30 3.67 7.00
N ILE A 98 -7.22 4.21 5.78
CA ILE A 98 -6.76 5.59 5.51
C ILE A 98 -7.75 6.63 6.03
N ILE A 99 -9.06 6.41 5.88
CA ILE A 99 -10.09 7.36 6.31
C ILE A 99 -10.17 7.42 7.84
N PHE A 100 -10.19 6.26 8.49
CA PHE A 100 -10.32 6.16 9.95
C PHE A 100 -8.97 6.20 10.68
N ASN A 101 -7.84 6.33 9.97
CA ASN A 101 -6.48 6.19 10.52
C ASN A 101 -6.36 4.94 11.42
N ASN A 102 -6.87 3.80 10.94
CA ASN A 102 -6.89 2.55 11.71
C ASN A 102 -5.71 1.65 11.30
N ASP A 103 -4.73 1.56 12.21
CA ASP A 103 -3.48 0.81 12.06
C ASP A 103 -3.72 -0.66 11.74
N ILE A 104 -4.73 -1.30 12.35
CA ILE A 104 -5.01 -2.73 12.17
C ILE A 104 -5.48 -3.02 10.74
N LEU A 105 -6.33 -2.14 10.18
CA LEU A 105 -6.82 -2.28 8.81
C LEU A 105 -5.69 -2.10 7.79
N ILE A 106 -4.81 -1.13 8.03
CA ILE A 106 -3.64 -0.86 7.17
C ILE A 106 -2.66 -2.03 7.24
N LEU A 107 -2.38 -2.55 8.43
CA LEU A 107 -1.50 -3.70 8.61
C LEU A 107 -2.04 -4.96 7.93
N SER A 108 -3.35 -5.21 8.05
CA SER A 108 -4.01 -6.33 7.37
C SER A 108 -3.86 -6.25 5.85
N PHE A 109 -4.05 -5.07 5.27
CA PHE A 109 -3.84 -4.82 3.84
C PHE A 109 -2.38 -5.02 3.41
N ILE A 110 -1.42 -4.52 4.19
CA ILE A 110 0.01 -4.71 3.93
C ILE A 110 0.35 -6.21 3.90
N LEU A 111 -0.08 -6.96 4.91
CA LEU A 111 0.19 -8.39 5.01
C LEU A 111 -0.39 -9.15 3.81
N PHE A 112 -1.63 -8.82 3.43
CA PHE A 112 -2.26 -9.38 2.24
C PHE A 112 -1.45 -9.08 0.98
N ASN A 113 -1.02 -7.82 0.76
CA ASN A 113 -0.26 -7.46 -0.44
C ASN A 113 1.10 -8.16 -0.50
N ILE A 114 1.77 -8.40 0.63
CA ILE A 114 3.01 -9.18 0.68
C ILE A 114 2.77 -10.59 0.16
N ILE A 115 1.73 -11.27 0.65
CA ILE A 115 1.34 -12.61 0.18
C ILE A 115 0.98 -12.58 -1.30
N PHE A 116 0.17 -11.60 -1.71
CA PHE A 116 -0.26 -11.43 -3.10
C PHE A 116 0.91 -11.16 -4.05
N THR A 117 1.96 -10.48 -3.59
CA THR A 117 3.19 -10.23 -4.37
C THR A 117 3.91 -11.54 -4.66
N PHE A 118 4.03 -12.45 -3.68
CA PHE A 118 4.64 -13.76 -3.90
C PHE A 118 3.86 -14.60 -4.91
N ILE A 119 2.52 -14.58 -4.81
CA ILE A 119 1.64 -15.28 -5.76
C ILE A 119 1.81 -14.69 -7.17
N SER A 120 1.78 -13.35 -7.29
CA SER A 120 1.93 -12.65 -8.56
C SER A 120 3.29 -12.90 -9.20
N PHE A 121 4.35 -12.97 -8.40
CA PHE A 121 5.69 -13.31 -8.87
C PHE A 121 5.76 -14.74 -9.41
N GLY A 122 5.14 -15.71 -8.71
CA GLY A 122 5.03 -17.09 -9.18
C GLY A 122 4.28 -17.18 -10.52
N LEU A 123 3.17 -16.46 -10.66
CA LEU A 123 2.42 -16.38 -11.93
C LEU A 123 3.24 -15.73 -13.05
N LEU A 124 4.02 -14.69 -12.75
CA LEU A 124 4.89 -14.04 -13.72
C LEU A 124 5.95 -15.02 -14.25
N ILE A 125 6.59 -15.78 -13.36
CA ILE A 125 7.57 -16.82 -13.74
C ILE A 125 6.91 -17.87 -14.63
N LEU A 126 5.72 -18.35 -14.23
CA LEU A 126 4.98 -19.35 -15.01
C LEU A 126 4.70 -18.86 -16.43
N LEU A 127 4.20 -17.62 -16.58
CA LEU A 127 3.93 -17.03 -17.89
C LEU A 127 5.17 -16.89 -18.77
N ILE A 128 6.33 -16.57 -18.17
CA ILE A 128 7.61 -16.46 -18.89
C ILE A 128 8.07 -17.85 -19.35
N VAL A 129 7.98 -18.86 -18.48
CA VAL A 129 8.39 -20.24 -18.77
C VAL A 129 7.51 -20.87 -19.85
N GLU A 130 6.20 -20.66 -19.79
CA GLU A 130 5.25 -21.17 -20.79
C GLU A 130 5.26 -20.41 -22.11
N LYS A 131 6.11 -19.37 -22.25
CA LYS A 131 6.17 -18.49 -23.43
C LYS A 131 4.78 -17.95 -23.81
N SER A 132 4.04 -17.50 -22.80
CA SER A 132 2.71 -16.93 -22.99
C SER A 132 2.76 -15.61 -23.77
N TYR A 133 1.58 -15.11 -24.14
CA TYR A 133 1.45 -13.87 -24.90
C TYR A 133 2.15 -12.70 -24.19
N ILE A 134 2.94 -11.94 -24.95
CA ILE A 134 3.75 -10.85 -24.39
C ILE A 134 2.90 -9.78 -23.69
N TYR A 135 1.68 -9.55 -24.17
CA TYR A 135 0.70 -8.67 -23.52
C TYR A 135 0.33 -9.12 -22.11
N SER A 136 0.14 -10.42 -21.89
CA SER A 136 -0.17 -10.99 -20.58
C SER A 136 1.01 -10.85 -19.61
N ILE A 137 2.24 -11.02 -20.10
CA ILE A 137 3.46 -10.80 -19.30
C ILE A 137 3.57 -9.34 -18.87
N PHE A 138 3.42 -8.39 -19.79
CA PHE A 138 3.48 -6.96 -19.45
C PHE A 138 2.37 -6.54 -18.50
N TYR A 139 1.15 -7.06 -18.67
CA TYR A 139 0.03 -6.77 -17.79
C TYR A 139 0.29 -7.27 -16.37
N LEU A 140 0.77 -8.52 -16.21
CA LEU A 140 1.05 -9.08 -14.88
C LEU A 140 2.27 -8.42 -14.23
N LEU A 141 3.27 -8.01 -15.03
CA LEU A 141 4.40 -7.19 -14.56
C LEU A 141 3.93 -5.82 -14.05
N PHE A 142 3.01 -5.16 -14.74
CA PHE A 142 2.43 -3.90 -14.30
C PHE A 142 1.73 -4.05 -12.94
N ILE A 143 0.89 -5.08 -12.79
CA ILE A 143 0.24 -5.41 -11.51
C ILE A 143 1.29 -5.61 -10.42
N PHE A 144 2.33 -6.41 -10.70
CA PHE A 144 3.39 -6.69 -9.76
C PHE A 144 4.11 -5.41 -9.27
N ILE A 145 4.45 -4.50 -10.17
CA ILE A 145 5.09 -3.22 -9.82
C ILE A 145 4.16 -2.35 -8.98
N VAL A 146 2.87 -2.26 -9.34
CA VAL A 146 1.87 -1.49 -8.59
C VAL A 146 1.75 -2.01 -7.16
N VAL A 147 1.66 -3.33 -6.97
CA VAL A 147 1.55 -3.93 -5.64
C VAL A 147 2.82 -3.68 -4.82
N LEU A 148 4.01 -3.84 -5.43
CA LEU A 148 5.29 -3.61 -4.76
C LEU A 148 5.43 -2.17 -4.26
N LEU A 149 5.10 -1.19 -5.10
CA LEU A 149 5.10 0.22 -4.72
C LEU A 149 4.07 0.48 -3.62
N THR A 150 2.87 -0.10 -3.73
CA THR A 150 1.81 0.08 -2.74
C THR A 150 2.22 -0.44 -1.37
N ILE A 151 2.91 -1.58 -1.27
CA ILE A 151 3.46 -2.09 -0.02
C ILE A 151 4.43 -1.08 0.60
N ASN A 152 5.38 -0.56 -0.18
CA ASN A 152 6.41 0.33 0.33
C ASN A 152 5.82 1.64 0.90
N TYR A 153 4.91 2.27 0.16
CA TYR A 153 4.26 3.51 0.63
C TYR A 153 3.27 3.26 1.76
N SER A 154 2.52 2.16 1.74
CA SER A 154 1.59 1.81 2.83
C SER A 154 2.35 1.47 4.11
N TRP A 155 3.51 0.81 4.01
CA TRP A 155 4.39 0.55 5.15
C TRP A 155 4.95 1.84 5.74
N SER A 156 5.40 2.76 4.87
CA SER A 156 5.87 4.08 5.32
C SER A 156 4.77 4.87 6.04
N PHE A 157 3.54 4.84 5.51
CA PHE A 157 2.38 5.46 6.16
C PHE A 157 2.03 4.81 7.50
N PHE A 158 2.00 3.47 7.56
CA PHE A 158 1.78 2.72 8.80
C PHE A 158 2.82 3.06 9.88
N ASN A 159 4.10 3.10 9.51
CA ASN A 159 5.17 3.39 10.46
C ASN A 159 5.06 4.82 11.04
N LYS A 160 4.61 5.79 10.23
CA LYS A 160 4.34 7.15 10.70
C LYS A 160 3.15 7.20 11.66
N LEU A 161 2.05 6.50 11.34
CA LEU A 161 0.89 6.41 12.22
C LEU A 161 1.25 5.78 13.57
N CYS A 162 2.02 4.69 13.59
CA CYS A 162 2.46 4.08 14.84
C CYS A 162 3.33 5.04 15.68
N ASN A 163 4.22 5.81 15.05
CA ASN A 163 5.03 6.80 15.78
C ASN A 163 4.20 7.95 16.36
N GLU A 164 3.13 8.37 15.67
CA GLU A 164 2.21 9.41 16.16
C GLU A 164 1.31 8.90 17.29
N ASN A 165 0.93 7.61 17.29
CA ASN A 165 0.08 6.99 18.32
C ASN A 165 0.82 6.56 19.62
N ILE A 166 2.15 6.67 19.70
CA ILE A 166 2.96 6.30 20.87
C ILE A 166 3.15 7.50 21.86
N ILE A 167 2.62 8.68 21.53
CA ILE A 167 2.61 9.88 22.41
C ILE A 167 1.28 9.94 23.17
#